data_AF-A0A8C6QBZ3-F1
#
_entry.id   AF-A0A8C6QBZ3-F1
#
_cell.length_a   1.000
_cell.length_b   1.000
_cell.length_c   1.000
_cell.angle_alpha   90.00
_cell.angle_beta   90.00
_cell.angle_gamma   90.00
#
_symmetry.space_group_name_H-M   'P 1'
#
loop_
_entity.id
_entity.type
_entity.pdbx_description
1 polymer ?
#
loop_
_entity_poly.entity_id
_entity_poly.type
_entity_poly.pdbx_seq_one_letter_code
_entity_poly.pdbx_strand_id
1 'polypeptide(L)' 'LACHFLHHLFSPECKTHFHRLYHNTRDCSTPTYYKRCARLLTRLAMSPLCMQS' A
#
# COMPACT_ATOMS: atom_id res chain seq x y z
N LEU A 1 -0.35 -1.15 -12.77
CA LEU A 1 -0.67 -2.37 -13.56
C LEU A 1 -0.68 -3.64 -12.72
N ALA A 2 0.19 -3.81 -11.71
CA ALA A 2 0.15 -4.98 -10.81
C ALA A 2 -1.11 -5.07 -9.91
N CYS A 3 -1.68 -3.95 -9.45
CA CYS A 3 -2.86 -3.98 -8.59
C CYS A 3 -4.19 -4.27 -9.31
N HIS A 4 -4.26 -4.21 -10.64
CA HIS A 4 -5.52 -4.38 -11.37
C HIS A 4 -5.89 -5.86 -11.58
N PHE A 5 -4.94 -6.79 -11.45
CA PHE A 5 -5.15 -8.22 -11.67
C PHE A 5 -5.44 -9.04 -10.38
N LEU A 6 -5.33 -8.43 -9.19
CA LEU A 6 -5.39 -9.14 -7.90
C LEU A 6 -6.65 -8.80 -7.07
N HIS A 7 -7.78 -8.52 -7.73
CA HIS A 7 -9.03 -8.16 -7.03
C HIS A 7 -9.46 -9.21 -5.98
N HIS A 8 -9.04 -10.47 -6.12
CA HIS A 8 -9.41 -11.59 -5.24
C HIS A 8 -8.32 -12.00 -4.22
N LEU A 9 -7.12 -11.39 -4.26
CA LEU A 9 -5.93 -11.86 -3.53
C LEU A 9 -5.33 -10.84 -2.56
N PHE A 10 -5.98 -9.69 -2.36
CA PHE A 10 -5.56 -8.77 -1.31
C PHE A 10 -6.05 -9.26 0.04
N SER A 11 -5.14 -9.81 0.86
CA SER A 11 -5.44 -10.07 2.27
C SER A 11 -6.05 -8.81 2.91
N PRO A 12 -7.09 -8.97 3.76
CA PRO A 12 -7.67 -7.86 4.51
C PRO A 12 -6.63 -7.11 5.33
N GLU A 13 -5.57 -7.79 5.79
CA GLU A 13 -4.47 -7.21 6.54
C GLU A 13 -3.70 -6.19 5.70
N CYS A 14 -3.53 -6.48 4.40
CA CYS A 14 -2.91 -5.54 3.47
C CYS A 14 -3.77 -4.26 3.31
N LYS A 15 -5.09 -4.38 3.14
CA LYS A 15 -6.00 -3.22 3.05
C LYS A 15 -5.94 -2.34 4.29
N THR A 16 -5.97 -2.95 5.49
CA THR A 16 -5.86 -2.21 6.74
C THR A 16 -4.50 -1.53 6.87
N HIS A 17 -3.42 -2.19 6.47
CA HIS A 17 -2.08 -1.61 6.51
C HIS A 17 -1.93 -0.41 5.56
N PHE A 18 -2.43 -0.53 4.33
CA PHE A 18 -2.49 0.58 3.38
C PHE A 18 -3.26 1.78 3.91
N HIS A 19 -4.46 1.54 4.47
CA HIS A 19 -5.31 2.59 5.01
C HIS A 19 -4.61 3.32 6.18
N ARG A 20 -4.04 2.57 7.13
CA ARG A 20 -3.28 3.16 8.23
C ARG A 20 -2.10 3.96 7.71
N LEU A 21 -1.36 3.43 6.76
CA LEU A 21 -0.15 4.07 6.29
C LEU A 21 -0.44 5.35 5.50
N TYR A 22 -1.50 5.35 4.70
CA TYR A 22 -1.94 6.55 3.99
C TYR A 22 -2.35 7.67 4.96
N HIS A 23 -3.07 7.34 6.03
CA HIS A 23 -3.60 8.33 6.96
C HIS A 23 -2.68 8.69 8.13
N ASN A 24 -1.74 7.81 8.51
CA ASN A 24 -0.96 7.93 9.75
C ASN A 24 0.52 8.26 9.51
N THR A 25 0.97 8.35 8.26
CA THR A 25 2.39 8.57 7.93
C THR A 25 2.58 9.93 7.28
N ARG A 26 3.59 10.68 7.76
CA ARG A 26 3.91 12.03 7.25
C ARG A 26 4.20 12.05 5.75
N ASP A 27 4.77 10.97 5.22
CA ASP A 27 5.06 10.83 3.79
C ASP A 27 3.79 10.85 2.92
N CYS A 28 2.67 10.38 3.47
CA CYS A 28 1.37 10.29 2.81
C CYS A 28 0.42 11.45 3.16
N SER A 29 0.73 12.24 4.19
CA SER A 29 -0.07 13.41 4.59
C SER A 29 0.51 14.76 4.15
N THR A 30 1.78 14.81 3.72
CA THR A 30 2.41 16.05 3.23
C THR A 30 2.66 15.99 1.72
N PRO A 31 2.13 16.93 0.91
CA PRO A 31 2.24 16.91 -0.55
C PRO A 31 3.67 16.76 -1.09
N THR A 32 4.65 17.35 -0.40
CA THR A 32 6.07 17.27 -0.77
C THR A 32 6.63 15.85 -0.73
N TYR A 33 6.02 14.94 0.02
CA TYR A 33 6.49 13.57 0.23
C TYR A 33 5.66 12.50 -0.47
N TYR A 34 4.62 12.88 -1.23
CA TYR A 34 3.72 11.93 -1.89
C TYR A 34 4.44 10.96 -2.83
N LYS A 35 5.52 11.39 -3.50
CA LYS A 35 6.36 10.50 -4.31
C LYS A 35 6.99 9.38 -3.48
N ARG A 36 7.37 9.66 -2.23
CA ARG A 36 7.93 8.67 -1.31
C ARG A 36 6.83 7.75 -0.78
N CYS A 37 5.66 8.29 -0.44
CA CYS A 37 4.49 7.49 -0.09
C CYS A 37 4.12 6.50 -1.21
N ALA A 38 4.02 6.96 -2.46
CA ALA A 38 3.69 6.10 -3.61
C ALA A 38 4.68 4.95 -3.78
N ARG A 39 5.97 5.18 -3.56
CA ARG A 39 7.00 4.13 -3.58
C ARG A 39 6.82 3.13 -2.43
N LEU A 40 6.49 3.62 -1.24
CA LEU A 40 6.28 2.77 -0.08
C LEU A 40 5.04 1.88 -0.23
N LEU A 41 3.92 2.47 -0.67
CA LEU A 41 2.70 1.77 -1.01
C LEU A 41 2.94 0.72 -2.11
N THR A 42 3.71 1.05 -3.14
CA THR A 42 4.08 0.08 -4.20
C THR A 42 4.87 -1.10 -3.66
N ARG A 43 5.82 -0.88 -2.73
CA ARG A 43 6.56 -1.97 -2.08
C ARG A 43 5.66 -2.84 -1.22
N LEU A 44 4.70 -2.24 -0.50
CA LEU A 44 3.74 -2.98 0.31
C LEU A 44 2.86 -3.88 -0.56
N ALA A 45 2.38 -3.38 -1.70
CA ALA A 45 1.61 -4.19 -2.65
C ALA A 45 2.36 -5.43 -3.15
N MET A 46 3.70 -5.38 -3.22
CA MET A 46 4.56 -6.50 -3.62
C MET A 46 5.13 -7.28 -2.43
N SER A 47 4.76 -6.91 -1.20
CA SER A 47 5.20 -7.61 0.00
C SER A 47 4.49 -8.95 0.10
N PRO A 48 5.14 -10.00 0.64
CA PRO A 48 4.48 -11.26 0.95
C PRO A 48 3.26 -11.10 1.86
N LEU A 49 3.12 -10.01 2.62
CA LEU A 49 1.90 -9.69 3.38
C LEU A 49 0.68 -9.40 2.50
N CYS A 50 0.89 -8.88 1.29
CA CYS A 50 -0.18 -8.60 0.32
C CYS A 50 -0.27 -9.67 -0.77
N MET A 51 0.77 -10.50 -0.92
CA MET A 51 0.81 -11.64 -1.84
C MET A 51 0.49 -12.98 -1.16
N GLN A 52 0.52 -13.06 0.18
CA GLN A 52 0.05 -14.24 0.90
C GLN A 52 -1.47 -14.25 0.88
N SER A 53 -1.97 -15.27 0.19
CA SER A 53 -3.34 -15.74 0.19
C SER A 53 -3.33 -17.23 0.52
#